data_AF-V8G7W5-F1
#
_entry.id   AF-V8G7W5-F1
#
_cell.length_a   1.000
_cell.length_b   1.000
_cell.length_c   1.000
_cell.angle_alpha   90.00
_cell.angle_beta   90.00
_cell.angle_gamma   90.00
#
_symmetry.space_group_name_H-M   'P 1'
#
loop_
_entity.id
_entity.type
_entity.pdbx_description
1 polymer ?
#
loop_
_entity_poly.entity_id
_entity_poly.type
_entity_poly.pdbx_seq_one_letter_code
_entity_poly.pdbx_strand_id
1 'polypeptide(L)' 'VLQKTLKQVKQLTEEWLTIYNTQRPHDALKGLTPLMYKQKHSVSTL' A
#
# COMPACT_ATOMS: atom_id res chain seq x y z
N VAL A 1 17.72 -24.41 4.48
CA VAL A 1 17.49 -23.66 3.22
C VAL A 1 16.20 -22.83 3.24
N LEU A 2 15.11 -23.27 3.90
CA LEU A 2 13.81 -22.58 3.92
C LEU A 2 13.70 -21.27 4.76
N GLN A 3 14.56 -21.07 5.76
CA GLN A 3 14.44 -19.91 6.67
C GLN A 3 14.99 -18.60 6.08
N LYS A 4 15.95 -18.66 5.13
CA LYS A 4 16.48 -17.47 4.45
C LYS A 4 15.42 -16.83 3.54
N THR A 5 14.53 -17.64 2.96
CA THR A 5 13.50 -17.24 2.02
C THR A 5 12.28 -16.58 2.68
N LEU A 6 11.81 -17.02 3.86
CA LEU A 6 10.64 -16.40 4.50
C LEU A 6 10.90 -14.96 4.98
N LYS A 7 12.08 -14.69 5.56
CA LYS A 7 12.46 -13.33 5.95
C LYS A 7 12.56 -12.41 4.73
N GLN A 8 13.15 -12.90 3.64
CA GLN A 8 13.25 -12.15 2.38
C GLN A 8 11.87 -11.90 1.76
N VAL A 9 11.00 -12.91 1.71
CA VAL A 9 9.62 -12.78 1.22
C VAL A 9 8.84 -11.78 2.06
N LYS A 10 8.99 -11.80 3.38
CA LYS A 10 8.37 -10.80 4.27
C LYS A 10 8.86 -9.38 3.94
N GLN A 11 10.17 -9.19 3.83
CA GLN A 11 10.74 -7.89 3.49
C GLN A 11 10.25 -7.37 2.13
N LEU A 12 10.24 -8.23 1.10
CA LEU A 12 9.72 -7.88 -0.22
C LEU A 12 8.23 -7.54 -0.18
N THR A 13 7.45 -8.27 0.62
CA THR A 13 6.01 -8.03 0.78
C THR A 13 5.75 -6.69 1.46
N GLU A 14 6.51 -6.37 2.51
CA GLU A 14 6.43 -5.09 3.22
C GLU A 14 6.80 -3.92 2.29
N GLU A 15 7.87 -4.05 1.50
CA GLU A 15 8.28 -3.06 0.51
C GLU A 15 7.19 -2.84 -0.56
N TRP A 16 6.64 -3.93 -1.11
CA TRP A 16 5.54 -3.86 -2.08
C TRP A 16 4.29 -3.21 -1.50
N LEU A 17 3.93 -3.52 -0.25
CA LEU A 17 2.81 -2.89 0.44
C LEU A 17 3.02 -1.38 0.60
N THR A 18 4.22 -0.94 0.95
CA THR A 18 4.55 0.49 1.02
C THR A 18 4.37 1.15 -0.33
N ILE A 19 4.95 0.59 -1.39
CA ILE A 19 4.87 1.15 -2.75
C ILE A 19 3.41 1.19 -3.24
N TYR A 20 2.66 0.10 -3.08
CA TYR A 20 1.27 0.02 -3.48
C TYR A 20 0.40 1.08 -2.79
N ASN A 21 0.52 1.18 -1.47
CA ASN A 21 -0.35 2.06 -0.69
C ASN A 21 0.01 3.55 -0.82
N THR A 22 1.27 3.88 -1.08
CA THR A 22 1.76 5.26 -0.97
C THR A 22 2.23 5.88 -2.29
N GLN A 23 2.60 5.08 -3.30
CA GLN A 23 3.24 5.59 -4.52
C GLN A 23 2.46 5.28 -5.80
N ARG A 24 1.77 4.14 -5.87
CA ARG A 24 1.08 3.73 -7.11
C ARG A 24 -0.28 4.42 -7.25
N PRO A 25 -0.52 5.19 -8.34
CA PRO A 25 -1.85 5.69 -8.68
C PRO A 25 -2.71 4.54 -9.22
N HIS A 26 -4.00 4.56 -8.90
CA HIS A 26 -4.95 3.53 -9.34
C HIS A 26 -6.10 4.17 -10.11
N ASP A 27 -6.42 3.66 -11.30
CA ASP A 27 -7.50 4.19 -12.15
C ASP A 27 -8.86 4.13 -11.44
N ALA A 28 -9.13 3.05 -10.69
CA ALA A 28 -10.33 2.90 -9.87
C ALA A 28 -10.47 3.99 -8.79
N LEU A 29 -9.35 4.57 -8.35
CA LEU A 29 -9.29 5.68 -7.40
C LEU A 29 -9.12 7.03 -8.09
N LYS A 30 -9.44 7.12 -9.39
CA LYS A 30 -9.25 8.31 -10.24
C LYS A 30 -7.80 8.82 -10.22
N GLY A 31 -6.85 7.88 -10.26
CA GLY A 31 -5.41 8.17 -10.24
C GLY A 31 -4.83 8.45 -8.87
N LEU A 32 -5.60 8.31 -7.78
CA LEU A 32 -5.07 8.45 -6.43
C LEU A 32 -4.36 7.17 -5.95
N THR A 33 -3.42 7.35 -5.03
CA THR A 33 -2.93 6.22 -4.22
C THR A 33 -3.97 5.85 -3.16
N PRO A 34 -3.95 4.62 -2.63
CA PRO A 34 -4.88 4.21 -1.56
C PRO A 34 -4.81 5.13 -0.34
N LEU A 35 -3.61 5.58 0.06
CA LEU A 35 -3.43 6.52 1.17
C LEU A 35 -4.09 7.87 0.88
N MET A 36 -3.88 8.44 -0.32
CA MET A 36 -4.48 9.72 -0.70
C MET A 36 -6.01 9.63 -0.77
N TYR A 37 -6.53 8.51 -1.27
CA TYR A 37 -7.98 8.26 -1.28
C TYR A 37 -8.52 8.22 0.15
N LYS A 38 -7.89 7.46 1.06
CA LYS A 38 -8.29 7.40 2.47
C LYS A 38 -8.31 8.80 3.10
N GLN A 39 -7.24 9.58 2.93
CA GLN A 39 -7.15 10.94 3.48
C GLN A 39 -8.24 11.88 2.93
N LYS A 40 -8.52 11.79 1.62
CA LYS A 40 -9.55 12.59 0.97
C LYS A 40 -10.96 12.27 1.48
N HIS A 41 -11.20 11.02 1.89
CA HIS A 41 -12.51 10.54 2.30
C HIS A 41 -12.63 10.30 3.83
N SER A 42 -11.60 10.62 4.62
CA SER A 42 -11.57 10.35 6.06
C SER A 42 -12.29 11.37 6.96
N VAL A 43 -13.10 12.30 6.41
CA VAL A 43 -13.96 13.17 7.25
C VAL A 43 -15.36 13.36 6.64
N SER A 44 -16.35 12.69 7.24
CA SER A 44 -17.57 13.32 7.78
C SER A 44 -18.31 12.33 8.69
N THR A 45 -17.88 12.23 9.94
CA THR A 45 -18.76 11.83 11.05
C THR A 45 -18.41 12.70 12.25
N LEU A 46 -18.86 13.96 12.17
CA LEU A 46 -19.29 14.73 13.33
C LEU A 46 -20.81 14.80 13.24
#